data_AF-A0A0Q9UDC7-F1
#
_entry.id   AF-A0A0Q9UDC7-F1
#
_cell.length_a   1.000
_cell.length_b   1.000
_cell.length_c   1.000
_cell.angle_alpha   90.00
_cell.angle_beta   90.00
_cell.angle_gamma   90.00
#
_symmetry.space_group_name_H-M   'P 1'
#
loop_
_entity.id
_entity.type
_entity.pdbx_description
1 polymer ?
#
loop_
_entity_poly.entity_id
_entity_poly.type
_entity_poly.pdbx_seq_one_letter_code
_entity_poly.pdbx_strand_id
1 'polypeptide(L)'
;MKTPTNARHTALALLGVFVALLVTVHGMPRAASGQSVVSPVITSRPADPSASTTATFAFAALSGAAFRCARDGSTFTACASPVTYTGLTQGRHTFSIVTVVAGTESIPTAYDWVVDTVAPPAPVLTTVPANPTSNATNTASWTSAEAGAAFRCSLENGPWTTCTSPLTWVIDTSNNGQHQLAVQAVDAAGNVSATTAYAFKYQKGLPESGVPFTVAGSVGDLVPGVWRPLSVTVTNPNPVTIRVSALTVAVAADSTPPGCTSAANLELRQPSVTTSSVLLVASRGSVTLPDQGVATAEIRLRNLPTVNQDVCKNKSFALTWSGTASN
;
A
#
# COMPACT_ATOMS: atom_id res chain seq x y z
N MET A 1 -4.80 -86.82 23.07
CA MET A 1 -4.38 -87.67 24.21
C MET A 1 -4.85 -87.01 25.50
N LYS A 2 -5.78 -87.67 26.20
CA LYS A 2 -6.18 -87.57 27.63
C LYS A 2 -6.29 -86.19 28.33
N THR A 3 -7.53 -85.76 28.57
CA THR A 3 -8.04 -85.52 29.96
C THR A 3 -8.11 -86.88 30.70
N PRO A 4 -8.07 -87.01 32.05
CA PRO A 4 -8.93 -86.28 33.01
C PRO A 4 -8.36 -86.09 34.46
N THR A 5 -9.24 -85.56 35.34
CA THR A 5 -9.63 -86.07 36.69
C THR A 5 -9.32 -85.24 37.96
N ASN A 6 -10.38 -84.58 38.45
CA ASN A 6 -10.91 -84.49 39.83
C ASN A 6 -10.32 -85.46 40.88
N ALA A 7 -10.23 -85.10 42.16
CA ALA A 7 -11.25 -85.28 43.22
C ALA A 7 -10.46 -85.27 44.58
N ARG A 8 -10.94 -85.03 45.81
CA ARG A 8 -12.26 -84.91 46.45
C ARG A 8 -12.07 -84.43 47.90
N HIS A 9 -13.19 -84.01 48.48
CA HIS A 9 -13.49 -83.47 49.82
C HIS A 9 -12.93 -84.18 51.06
N THR A 10 -12.85 -83.44 52.18
CA THR A 10 -13.53 -83.82 53.43
C THR A 10 -13.73 -82.61 54.36
N ALA A 11 -14.95 -82.46 54.86
CA ALA A 11 -15.35 -81.49 55.87
C ALA A 11 -15.13 -82.05 57.27
N LEU A 12 -14.80 -81.19 58.24
CA LEU A 12 -14.90 -81.50 59.66
C LEU A 12 -15.67 -80.38 60.34
N ALA A 13 -16.86 -80.72 60.85
CA ALA A 13 -17.70 -79.85 61.66
C ALA A 13 -17.22 -79.90 63.12
N LEU A 14 -17.14 -78.74 63.78
CA LEU A 14 -17.16 -78.65 65.24
C LEU A 14 -18.17 -77.57 65.67
N LEU A 15 -19.11 -78.01 66.49
CA LEU A 15 -20.07 -77.24 67.25
C LEU A 15 -19.35 -76.33 68.27
N GLY A 16 -19.92 -75.14 68.55
CA GLY A 16 -20.06 -74.70 69.93
C GLY A 16 -19.83 -73.23 70.26
N VAL A 17 -20.94 -72.59 70.66
CA VAL A 17 -21.08 -71.50 71.65
C VAL A 17 -20.87 -70.06 71.18
N PHE A 18 -22.02 -69.39 70.98
CA PHE A 18 -22.18 -67.93 70.93
C PHE A 18 -22.01 -67.32 72.33
N VAL A 19 -21.14 -66.31 72.45
CA VAL A 19 -21.16 -65.35 73.56
C VAL A 19 -21.50 -63.98 72.95
N ALA A 20 -22.68 -63.46 73.26
CA ALA A 20 -23.09 -62.11 72.87
C ALA A 20 -22.48 -61.09 73.86
N LEU A 21 -21.46 -60.36 73.41
CA LEU A 21 -20.91 -59.23 74.15
C LEU A 21 -21.50 -57.93 73.55
N LEU A 22 -22.35 -57.24 74.31
CA LEU A 22 -22.80 -55.89 73.98
C LEU A 22 -21.59 -54.93 73.98
N VAL A 23 -21.17 -54.47 72.81
CA VAL A 23 -20.25 -53.34 72.68
C VAL A 23 -21.08 -52.07 72.54
N THR A 24 -20.97 -51.17 73.50
CA THR A 24 -21.46 -49.79 73.39
C THR A 24 -20.71 -49.07 72.27
N VAL A 25 -21.44 -48.68 71.24
CA VAL A 25 -20.91 -47.91 70.10
C VAL A 25 -20.53 -46.52 70.61
N HIS A 26 -19.27 -46.33 71.01
CA HIS A 26 -18.70 -45.00 71.15
C HIS A 26 -18.55 -44.41 69.75
N GLY A 27 -19.21 -43.27 69.51
CA GLY A 27 -19.26 -42.62 68.21
C GLY A 27 -17.87 -42.47 67.59
N MET A 28 -17.66 -43.10 66.44
CA MET A 28 -16.56 -42.79 65.56
C MET A 28 -16.69 -41.32 65.14
N PRO A 29 -15.61 -40.51 65.15
CA PRO A 29 -15.68 -39.16 64.61
C PRO A 29 -16.08 -39.26 63.14
N ARG A 30 -17.18 -38.61 62.78
CA ARG A 30 -17.63 -38.47 61.40
C ARG A 30 -16.49 -37.79 60.64
N ALA A 31 -15.88 -38.50 59.68
CA ALA A 31 -15.01 -37.85 58.72
C ALA A 31 -15.82 -36.71 58.08
N ALA A 32 -15.38 -35.47 58.30
CA ALA A 32 -15.91 -34.34 57.55
C ALA A 32 -15.61 -34.64 56.09
N SER A 33 -16.64 -34.96 55.31
CA SER A 33 -16.56 -34.92 53.86
C SER A 33 -16.10 -33.51 53.49
N GLY A 34 -14.83 -33.35 53.13
CA GLY A 34 -14.32 -32.08 52.63
C GLY A 34 -15.12 -31.69 51.41
N GLN A 35 -16.11 -30.82 51.59
CA GLN A 35 -16.99 -30.37 50.53
C GLN A 35 -16.15 -29.45 49.63
N SER A 36 -15.68 -29.98 48.51
CA SER A 36 -14.91 -29.20 47.52
C SER A 36 -15.83 -28.11 46.96
N VAL A 37 -15.52 -26.85 47.28
CA VAL A 37 -16.28 -25.69 46.81
C VAL A 37 -15.94 -25.44 45.34
N VAL A 38 -16.97 -25.34 44.50
CA VAL A 38 -16.81 -25.16 43.05
C VAL A 38 -16.30 -23.76 42.74
N SER A 39 -15.21 -23.67 41.97
CA SER A 39 -14.62 -22.41 41.54
C SER A 39 -15.56 -21.58 40.66
N PRO A 40 -15.49 -20.24 40.74
CA PRO A 40 -16.26 -19.37 39.87
C PRO A 40 -15.75 -19.42 38.42
N VAL A 41 -16.63 -19.05 37.48
CA VAL A 41 -16.31 -18.89 36.06
C VAL A 41 -16.29 -17.41 35.72
N ILE A 42 -15.21 -16.93 35.09
CA ILE A 42 -15.14 -15.57 34.53
C ILE A 42 -15.89 -15.56 33.19
N THR A 43 -16.93 -14.74 33.08
CA THR A 43 -17.82 -14.65 31.92
C THR A 43 -17.57 -13.40 31.06
N SER A 44 -16.94 -12.38 31.63
CA SER A 44 -16.46 -11.20 30.90
C SER A 44 -15.16 -10.70 31.53
N ARG A 45 -14.23 -10.26 30.70
CA ARG A 45 -12.88 -9.83 31.08
C ARG A 45 -12.34 -8.82 30.06
N PRO A 46 -11.31 -8.03 30.43
CA PRO A 46 -10.57 -7.18 29.49
C PRO A 46 -9.96 -7.98 28.32
N ALA A 47 -9.60 -7.28 27.25
CA ALA A 47 -8.72 -7.83 26.22
C ALA A 47 -7.31 -8.06 26.79
N ASP A 48 -6.54 -8.94 26.16
CA ASP A 48 -5.12 -9.13 26.46
C ASP A 48 -4.31 -9.08 25.16
N PRO A 49 -3.48 -8.05 24.95
CA PRO A 49 -3.30 -6.86 25.80
C PRO A 49 -4.49 -5.88 25.70
N SER A 50 -4.57 -4.91 26.62
CA SER A 50 -5.61 -3.87 26.67
C SER A 50 -5.05 -2.46 26.73
N ALA A 51 -5.57 -1.55 25.89
CA ALA A 51 -5.30 -0.11 25.94
C ALA A 51 -5.98 0.65 27.09
N SER A 52 -6.74 -0.05 27.94
CA SER A 52 -7.51 0.57 29.01
C SER A 52 -6.83 0.39 30.37
N THR A 53 -6.72 1.49 31.12
CA THR A 53 -6.34 1.46 32.56
C THR A 53 -7.51 1.09 33.48
N THR A 54 -8.64 0.70 32.89
CA THR A 54 -9.83 0.19 33.58
C THR A 54 -10.13 -1.24 33.13
N ALA A 55 -10.32 -2.13 34.08
CA ALA A 55 -10.68 -3.53 33.84
C ALA A 55 -11.99 -3.88 34.55
N THR A 56 -12.96 -4.40 33.80
CA THR A 56 -14.23 -4.91 34.33
C THR A 56 -14.29 -6.42 34.16
N PHE A 57 -14.67 -7.10 35.23
CA PHE A 57 -14.85 -8.54 35.26
C PHE A 57 -16.29 -8.88 35.61
N ALA A 58 -16.90 -9.74 34.81
CA ALA A 58 -18.12 -10.44 35.19
C ALA A 58 -17.78 -11.92 35.44
N PHE A 59 -18.42 -12.49 36.45
CA PHE A 59 -18.24 -13.87 36.85
C PHE A 59 -19.51 -14.45 37.46
N ALA A 60 -19.59 -15.78 37.47
CA ALA A 60 -20.73 -16.52 38.00
C ALA A 60 -20.27 -17.75 38.79
N ALA A 61 -21.11 -18.20 39.72
CA ALA A 61 -20.93 -19.44 40.48
C ALA A 61 -22.29 -20.06 40.80
N LEU A 62 -22.27 -21.23 41.45
CA LEU A 62 -23.47 -21.89 41.97
C LEU A 62 -24.23 -20.96 42.95
N SER A 63 -25.55 -21.07 42.97
CA SER A 63 -26.42 -20.23 43.78
C SER A 63 -26.07 -20.31 45.28
N GLY A 64 -25.94 -19.16 45.93
CA GLY A 64 -25.65 -19.07 47.37
C GLY A 64 -24.17 -18.92 47.73
N ALA A 65 -23.26 -18.85 46.75
CA ALA A 65 -21.85 -18.54 46.99
C ALA A 65 -21.61 -17.03 47.10
N ALA A 66 -20.78 -16.62 48.07
CA ALA A 66 -20.20 -15.28 48.09
C ALA A 66 -18.89 -15.26 47.29
N PHE A 67 -18.48 -14.09 46.81
CA PHE A 67 -17.22 -13.94 46.07
C PHE A 67 -16.20 -13.15 46.88
N ARG A 68 -14.94 -13.57 46.77
CA ARG A 68 -13.81 -12.73 47.15
C ARG A 68 -12.88 -12.58 45.96
N CYS A 69 -12.45 -11.34 45.73
CA CYS A 69 -11.60 -10.97 44.62
C CYS A 69 -10.26 -10.43 45.14
N ALA A 70 -9.21 -10.70 44.38
CA ALA A 70 -7.88 -10.15 44.55
C ALA A 70 -7.37 -9.64 43.21
N ARG A 71 -6.62 -8.54 43.24
CA ARG A 71 -5.89 -7.99 42.09
C ARG A 71 -4.40 -7.97 42.40
N ASP A 72 -3.57 -8.45 41.50
CA ASP A 72 -2.10 -8.42 41.58
C ASP A 72 -1.54 -9.01 42.88
N GLY A 73 -2.13 -10.13 43.33
CA GLY A 73 -1.73 -10.80 44.57
C GLY A 73 -2.11 -10.08 45.87
N SER A 74 -2.93 -9.02 45.79
CA SER A 74 -3.50 -8.39 46.98
C SER A 74 -4.38 -9.35 47.78
N THR A 75 -4.69 -8.97 49.02
CA THR A 75 -5.56 -9.76 49.89
C THR A 75 -6.96 -9.89 49.28
N PHE A 76 -7.52 -11.10 49.31
CA PHE A 76 -8.90 -11.34 48.89
C PHE A 76 -9.89 -10.51 49.71
N THR A 77 -10.69 -9.68 49.04
CA THR A 77 -11.75 -8.86 49.64
C THR A 77 -13.10 -9.23 49.05
N ALA A 78 -14.18 -9.03 49.81
CA ALA A 78 -15.53 -9.29 49.31
C ALA A 78 -15.81 -8.44 48.07
N CYS A 79 -16.36 -9.06 47.03
CA CYS A 79 -16.68 -8.39 45.77
C CYS A 79 -18.02 -8.91 45.21
N ALA A 80 -18.59 -8.14 44.28
CA ALA A 80 -19.79 -8.51 43.54
C ALA A 80 -19.49 -8.58 42.04
N SER A 81 -20.32 -9.33 41.30
CA SER A 81 -20.26 -9.40 39.84
C SER A 81 -21.25 -8.39 39.25
N PRO A 82 -20.84 -7.50 38.34
CA PRO A 82 -19.47 -7.26 37.88
C PRO A 82 -18.63 -6.41 38.87
N VAL A 83 -17.31 -6.61 38.87
CA VAL A 83 -16.34 -5.76 39.59
C VAL A 83 -15.51 -4.97 38.60
N THR A 84 -15.18 -3.72 38.94
CA THR A 84 -14.35 -2.84 38.10
C THR A 84 -13.16 -2.31 38.89
N TYR A 85 -11.97 -2.39 38.29
CA TYR A 85 -10.74 -1.79 38.78
C TYR A 85 -10.32 -0.65 37.86
N THR A 86 -9.99 0.51 38.43
CA THR A 86 -9.53 1.69 37.71
C THR A 86 -8.10 2.04 38.12
N GLY A 87 -7.44 2.92 37.35
CA GLY A 87 -6.09 3.38 37.66
C GLY A 87 -5.03 2.27 37.61
N LEU A 88 -5.25 1.26 36.74
CA LEU A 88 -4.26 0.23 36.49
C LEU A 88 -3.03 0.83 35.81
N THR A 89 -1.86 0.39 36.24
CA THR A 89 -0.58 0.84 35.70
C THR A 89 -0.23 0.10 34.41
N GLN A 90 0.72 0.62 33.63
CA GLN A 90 1.30 -0.12 32.52
C GLN A 90 1.89 -1.45 33.03
N GLY A 91 1.64 -2.54 32.30
CA GLY A 91 2.26 -3.84 32.56
C GLY A 91 1.27 -4.96 32.86
N ARG A 92 1.81 -6.07 33.37
CA ARG A 92 1.04 -7.28 33.66
C ARG A 92 0.20 -7.10 34.92
N HIS A 93 -1.05 -7.52 34.83
CA HIS A 93 -1.99 -7.60 35.93
C HIS A 93 -2.59 -9.00 36.04
N THR A 94 -3.01 -9.36 37.25
CA THR A 94 -3.69 -10.63 37.54
C THR A 94 -4.95 -10.36 38.34
N PHE A 95 -6.08 -10.89 37.88
CA PHE A 95 -7.34 -10.93 38.61
C PHE A 95 -7.53 -12.34 39.11
N SER A 96 -7.80 -12.49 40.41
CA SER A 96 -8.08 -13.78 41.03
C SER A 96 -9.39 -13.71 41.79
N ILE A 97 -10.17 -14.78 41.69
CA ILE A 97 -11.46 -14.86 42.36
C ILE A 97 -11.68 -16.26 42.94
N VAL A 98 -12.24 -16.28 44.16
CA VAL A 98 -12.71 -17.48 44.84
C VAL A 98 -14.19 -17.35 45.16
N THR A 99 -14.87 -18.49 45.23
CA THR A 99 -16.20 -18.60 45.85
C THR A 99 -16.03 -19.02 47.31
N VAL A 100 -16.90 -18.50 48.17
CA VAL A 100 -16.95 -18.85 49.59
C VAL A 100 -18.32 -19.44 49.90
N VAL A 101 -18.33 -20.68 50.39
CA VAL A 101 -19.55 -21.39 50.79
C VAL A 101 -19.34 -21.94 52.20
N ALA A 102 -20.20 -21.53 53.14
CA ALA A 102 -20.12 -21.92 54.56
C ALA A 102 -18.72 -21.70 55.20
N GLY A 103 -18.00 -20.65 54.76
CA GLY A 103 -16.66 -20.31 55.26
C GLY A 103 -15.49 -21.01 54.57
N THR A 104 -15.75 -21.95 53.65
CA THR A 104 -14.73 -22.63 52.86
C THR A 104 -14.55 -21.95 51.50
N GLU A 105 -13.31 -21.74 51.08
CA GLU A 105 -12.97 -21.16 49.77
C GLU A 105 -12.74 -22.23 48.70
N SER A 106 -13.09 -21.92 47.45
CA SER A 106 -12.72 -22.73 46.28
C SER A 106 -11.25 -22.59 45.91
N ILE A 107 -10.79 -23.40 44.95
CA ILE A 107 -9.55 -23.10 44.21
C ILE A 107 -9.74 -21.75 43.47
N PRO A 108 -8.76 -20.83 43.49
CA PRO A 108 -8.86 -19.56 42.77
C PRO A 108 -8.94 -19.75 41.25
N THR A 109 -9.87 -19.05 40.61
CA THR A 109 -9.86 -18.83 39.15
C THR A 109 -9.11 -17.52 38.89
N ALA A 110 -8.11 -17.58 38.02
CA ALA A 110 -7.28 -16.42 37.70
C ALA A 110 -7.36 -16.05 36.20
N TYR A 111 -7.16 -14.76 35.92
CA TYR A 111 -6.95 -14.22 34.59
C TYR A 111 -5.82 -13.21 34.60
N ASP A 112 -4.82 -13.44 33.76
CA ASP A 112 -3.74 -12.50 33.51
C ASP A 112 -4.03 -11.68 32.25
N TRP A 113 -3.68 -10.40 32.29
CA TRP A 113 -3.65 -9.54 31.11
C TRP A 113 -2.55 -8.49 31.21
N VAL A 114 -2.20 -7.88 30.09
CA VAL A 114 -1.32 -6.72 30.05
C VAL A 114 -2.14 -5.45 29.79
N VAL A 115 -1.94 -4.43 30.63
CA VAL A 115 -2.33 -3.05 30.30
C VAL A 115 -1.20 -2.43 29.50
N ASP A 116 -1.51 -2.08 28.26
CA ASP A 116 -0.59 -1.39 27.37
C ASP A 116 -1.24 -0.13 26.80
N THR A 117 -0.83 1.02 27.31
CA THR A 117 -1.35 2.35 26.93
C THR A 117 -0.41 3.11 25.99
N VAL A 118 0.71 2.50 25.61
CA VAL A 118 1.78 3.17 24.87
C VAL A 118 1.63 2.85 23.41
N ALA A 119 1.35 3.88 22.61
CA ALA A 119 1.28 3.72 21.17
C ALA A 119 2.65 3.36 20.55
N PRO A 120 2.66 2.59 19.44
CA PRO A 120 3.87 2.37 18.67
C PRO A 120 4.48 3.70 18.19
N PRO A 121 5.80 3.74 17.95
CA PRO A 121 6.40 4.80 17.15
C PRO A 121 5.75 4.91 15.77
N ALA A 122 5.74 6.12 15.20
CA ALA A 122 5.20 6.33 13.85
C ALA A 122 5.96 5.48 12.81
N PRO A 123 5.27 4.93 11.79
CA PRO A 123 5.92 4.20 10.71
C PRO A 123 6.95 5.06 9.98
N VAL A 124 8.05 4.47 9.52
CA VAL A 124 9.07 5.17 8.74
C VAL A 124 8.93 4.77 7.27
N LEU A 125 8.64 5.76 6.41
CA LEU A 125 8.59 5.53 4.97
C LEU A 125 9.99 5.20 4.44
N THR A 126 10.13 4.06 3.75
CA THR A 126 11.38 3.58 3.16
C THR A 126 11.41 3.75 1.65
N THR A 127 10.24 3.69 1.00
CA THR A 127 10.08 3.98 -0.43
C THR A 127 8.85 4.86 -0.60
N VAL A 128 8.97 5.89 -1.42
CA VAL A 128 7.87 6.80 -1.76
C VAL A 128 7.88 7.14 -3.25
N PRO A 129 6.73 7.54 -3.83
CA PRO A 129 6.68 8.04 -5.19
C PRO A 129 7.58 9.26 -5.41
N ALA A 130 8.12 9.43 -6.60
CA ALA A 130 8.84 10.64 -6.98
C ALA A 130 7.93 11.88 -6.87
N ASN A 131 8.53 13.03 -6.57
CA ASN A 131 7.82 14.31 -6.52
C ASN A 131 8.54 15.35 -7.40
N PRO A 132 8.02 15.66 -8.61
CA PRO A 132 6.79 15.13 -9.20
C PRO A 132 6.94 13.71 -9.78
N THR A 133 5.82 12.99 -9.92
CA THR A 133 5.72 11.70 -10.64
C THR A 133 4.99 11.88 -11.97
N SER A 134 5.35 11.12 -12.99
CA SER A 134 4.60 10.99 -14.25
C SER A 134 3.79 9.70 -14.33
N ASN A 135 3.83 8.86 -13.29
CA ASN A 135 3.16 7.57 -13.23
C ASN A 135 1.79 7.69 -12.56
N ALA A 136 0.76 7.09 -13.16
CA ALA A 136 -0.56 6.95 -12.54
C ALA A 136 -0.53 5.93 -11.40
N THR A 137 0.20 4.83 -11.56
CA THR A 137 0.38 3.82 -10.52
C THR A 137 1.61 4.16 -9.68
N ASN A 138 1.42 4.21 -8.36
CA ASN A 138 2.43 4.63 -7.40
C ASN A 138 2.53 3.61 -6.27
N THR A 139 3.72 3.45 -5.70
CA THR A 139 4.00 2.50 -4.63
C THR A 139 4.73 3.20 -3.49
N ALA A 140 4.35 2.88 -2.26
CA ALA A 140 5.07 3.26 -1.06
C ALA A 140 5.31 2.05 -0.16
N SER A 141 6.44 2.08 0.54
CA SER A 141 6.84 1.08 1.53
C SER A 141 7.23 1.79 2.81
N TRP A 142 7.01 1.12 3.94
CA TRP A 142 7.40 1.59 5.25
C TRP A 142 7.77 0.43 6.17
N THR A 143 8.43 0.77 7.27
CA THR A 143 8.74 -0.13 8.39
C THR A 143 8.10 0.38 9.68
N SER A 144 7.90 -0.53 10.63
CA SER A 144 7.52 -0.23 12.01
C SER A 144 8.66 -0.63 12.93
N ALA A 145 8.91 0.16 13.97
CA ALA A 145 9.83 -0.22 15.05
C ALA A 145 9.23 -1.31 15.95
N GLU A 146 7.90 -1.38 16.01
CA GLU A 146 7.19 -2.41 16.76
C GLU A 146 6.86 -3.61 15.87
N ALA A 147 7.33 -4.79 16.30
CA ALA A 147 7.09 -6.04 15.62
C ALA A 147 5.64 -6.48 15.78
N GLY A 148 5.01 -6.90 14.67
CA GLY A 148 3.61 -7.36 14.69
C GLY A 148 2.58 -6.24 14.66
N ALA A 149 2.98 -4.96 14.59
CA ALA A 149 2.05 -3.86 14.40
C ALA A 149 1.25 -4.00 13.09
N ALA A 150 -0.06 -3.80 13.18
CA ALA A 150 -0.93 -3.63 12.02
C ALA A 150 -0.85 -2.19 11.50
N PHE A 151 -1.32 -1.93 10.28
CA PHE A 151 -1.34 -0.59 9.70
C PHE A 151 -2.72 -0.18 9.21
N ARG A 152 -2.99 1.12 9.33
CA ARG A 152 -4.07 1.78 8.62
C ARG A 152 -3.54 2.92 7.78
N CYS A 153 -4.10 3.08 6.59
CA CYS A 153 -3.69 4.06 5.59
C CYS A 153 -4.87 4.94 5.20
N SER A 154 -4.58 6.20 4.88
CA SER A 154 -5.49 7.13 4.22
C SER A 154 -4.84 7.60 2.93
N LEU A 155 -5.52 7.41 1.81
CA LEU A 155 -5.11 7.87 0.49
C LEU A 155 -5.97 9.08 0.12
N GLU A 156 -5.35 10.14 -0.40
CA GLU A 156 -6.07 11.33 -0.91
C GLU A 156 -7.04 11.97 0.10
N ASN A 157 -6.67 12.04 1.39
CA ASN A 157 -7.53 12.45 2.52
C ASN A 157 -8.79 11.58 2.71
N GLY A 158 -8.82 10.38 2.15
CA GLY A 158 -9.90 9.42 2.31
C GLY A 158 -10.00 8.82 3.72
N PRO A 159 -11.00 7.98 3.97
CA PRO A 159 -11.14 7.28 5.25
C PRO A 159 -9.93 6.38 5.52
N TRP A 160 -9.64 6.17 6.80
CA TRP A 160 -8.62 5.22 7.24
C TRP A 160 -9.08 3.78 6.99
N THR A 161 -8.31 3.00 6.24
CA THR A 161 -8.55 1.58 5.98
C THR A 161 -7.34 0.73 6.36
N THR A 162 -7.55 -0.53 6.71
CA THR A 162 -6.44 -1.47 6.93
C THR A 162 -5.59 -1.60 5.68
N CYS A 163 -4.26 -1.61 5.83
CA CYS A 163 -3.32 -1.71 4.73
C CYS A 163 -2.07 -2.51 5.13
N THR A 164 -1.27 -2.89 4.14
CA THR A 164 0.02 -3.58 4.32
C THR A 164 1.13 -2.83 3.55
N SER A 165 2.37 -3.00 4.00
CA SER A 165 3.57 -2.53 3.30
C SER A 165 4.14 -3.67 2.44
N PRO A 166 4.42 -3.46 1.14
CA PRO A 166 4.21 -2.24 0.35
C PRO A 166 2.73 -2.03 -0.04
N LEU A 167 2.36 -0.76 -0.26
CA LEU A 167 1.04 -0.35 -0.77
C LEU A 167 1.20 0.27 -2.15
N THR A 168 0.37 -0.19 -3.10
CA THR A 168 0.28 0.36 -4.46
C THR A 168 -1.12 0.89 -4.72
N TRP A 169 -1.23 2.08 -5.30
CA TRP A 169 -2.50 2.72 -5.66
C TRP A 169 -2.37 3.54 -6.95
N VAL A 170 -3.52 3.86 -7.54
CA VAL A 170 -3.61 4.69 -8.74
C VAL A 170 -4.11 6.08 -8.36
N ILE A 171 -3.48 7.12 -8.91
CA ILE A 171 -3.88 8.53 -8.74
C ILE A 171 -4.65 9.03 -9.96
N ASP A 172 -5.48 10.06 -9.76
CA ASP A 172 -6.04 10.81 -10.88
C ASP A 172 -4.93 11.61 -11.60
N THR A 173 -4.88 11.50 -12.91
CA THR A 173 -3.89 12.15 -13.79
C THR A 173 -4.51 13.24 -14.68
N SER A 174 -5.79 13.56 -14.44
CA SER A 174 -6.54 14.58 -15.19
C SER A 174 -6.01 16.00 -14.99
N ASN A 175 -5.28 16.24 -13.90
CA ASN A 175 -4.69 17.51 -13.52
C ASN A 175 -3.28 17.32 -12.94
N ASN A 176 -2.48 18.39 -12.85
CA ASN A 176 -1.15 18.36 -12.20
C ASN A 176 -1.26 18.45 -10.66
N GLY A 177 -2.20 17.72 -10.09
CA GLY A 177 -2.65 17.83 -8.70
C GLY A 177 -1.65 17.31 -7.68
N GLN A 178 -1.91 17.66 -6.42
CA GLN A 178 -1.20 17.10 -5.28
C GLN A 178 -1.92 15.84 -4.81
N HIS A 179 -1.13 14.80 -4.54
CA HIS A 179 -1.55 13.50 -4.05
C HIS A 179 -0.89 13.22 -2.71
N GLN A 180 -1.50 12.34 -1.92
CA GLN A 180 -1.03 12.08 -0.56
C GLN A 180 -1.34 10.69 -0.05
N LEU A 181 -0.41 10.21 0.78
CA LEU A 181 -0.51 9.00 1.58
C LEU A 181 -0.30 9.38 3.05
N ALA A 182 -1.13 8.86 3.93
CA ALA A 182 -0.92 8.89 5.37
C ALA A 182 -0.97 7.46 5.93
N VAL A 183 -0.07 7.13 6.85
CA VAL A 183 0.07 5.80 7.46
C VAL A 183 0.14 5.93 8.98
N GLN A 184 -0.53 5.02 9.68
CA GLN A 184 -0.42 4.84 11.13
C GLN A 184 -0.21 3.34 11.44
N ALA A 185 0.68 3.04 12.37
CA ALA A 185 0.78 1.74 13.04
C ALA A 185 -0.24 1.62 14.18
N VAL A 186 -0.74 0.40 14.39
CA VAL A 186 -1.64 -0.03 15.46
C VAL A 186 -1.02 -1.26 16.14
N ASP A 187 -0.83 -1.21 17.45
CA ASP A 187 -0.28 -2.35 18.20
C ASP A 187 -1.35 -3.41 18.51
N ALA A 188 -0.97 -4.46 19.26
CA ALA A 188 -1.88 -5.53 19.67
C ALA A 188 -2.94 -5.09 20.70
N ALA A 189 -2.69 -4.02 21.46
CA ALA A 189 -3.62 -3.47 22.44
C ALA A 189 -4.64 -2.50 21.82
N GLY A 190 -4.40 -2.11 20.55
CA GLY A 190 -5.20 -1.18 19.79
C GLY A 190 -4.76 0.27 19.90
N ASN A 191 -3.59 0.56 20.50
CA ASN A 191 -3.06 1.92 20.51
C ASN A 191 -2.59 2.30 19.11
N VAL A 192 -2.78 3.58 18.74
CA VAL A 192 -2.45 4.08 17.41
C VAL A 192 -1.33 5.09 17.50
N SER A 193 -0.29 4.88 16.69
CA SER A 193 0.84 5.80 16.52
C SER A 193 0.44 7.18 15.96
N ALA A 194 1.39 8.12 16.02
CA ALA A 194 1.30 9.35 15.24
C ALA A 194 1.30 9.07 13.73
N THR A 195 0.73 9.99 12.95
CA THR A 195 0.64 9.86 11.50
C THR A 195 1.95 10.18 10.80
N THR A 196 2.40 9.28 9.93
CA THR A 196 3.42 9.58 8.93
C THR A 196 2.72 9.89 7.61
N ALA A 197 2.95 11.08 7.05
CA ALA A 197 2.33 11.52 5.82
C ALA A 197 3.38 11.87 4.76
N TYR A 198 3.04 11.61 3.50
CA TYR A 198 3.81 12.00 2.33
C TYR A 198 2.89 12.58 1.27
N ALA A 199 3.32 13.68 0.66
CA ALA A 199 2.60 14.31 -0.43
C ALA A 199 3.53 14.53 -1.64
N PHE A 200 2.99 14.32 -2.82
CA PHE A 200 3.71 14.42 -4.10
C PHE A 200 2.81 15.00 -5.18
N LYS A 201 3.41 15.59 -6.20
CA LYS A 201 2.66 16.13 -7.35
C LYS A 201 2.64 15.12 -8.49
N TYR A 202 1.51 15.02 -9.19
CA TYR A 202 1.51 14.50 -10.55
C TYR A 202 1.97 15.59 -11.51
N GLN A 203 2.94 15.27 -12.34
CA GLN A 203 3.27 16.06 -13.51
C GLN A 203 3.07 15.17 -14.72
N LYS A 204 2.09 15.53 -15.56
CA LYS A 204 1.90 14.85 -16.82
C LYS A 204 3.20 14.94 -17.64
N GLY A 205 3.86 13.81 -17.82
CA GLY A 205 4.99 13.70 -18.74
C GLY A 205 4.54 14.00 -20.16
N LEU A 206 5.47 14.42 -21.02
CA LEU A 206 5.19 14.39 -22.45
C LEU A 206 4.94 12.93 -22.86
N PRO A 207 4.00 12.68 -23.78
CA PRO A 207 3.77 11.32 -24.27
C PRO A 207 5.06 10.75 -24.89
N GLU A 208 5.21 9.42 -24.83
CA GLU A 208 6.36 8.72 -25.45
C GLU A 208 6.42 8.94 -26.96
N SER A 209 5.33 9.37 -27.59
CA SER A 209 5.27 9.72 -29.01
C SER A 209 4.27 10.85 -29.26
N GLY A 210 4.45 11.58 -30.37
CA GLY A 210 3.58 12.68 -30.76
C GLY A 210 3.81 13.95 -29.94
N VAL A 211 5.04 14.14 -29.43
CA VAL A 211 5.42 15.35 -28.71
C VAL A 211 5.39 16.56 -29.67
N PRO A 212 4.70 17.66 -29.32
CA PRO A 212 4.56 18.79 -30.22
C PRO A 212 5.89 19.56 -30.38
N PHE A 213 6.18 19.99 -31.59
CA PHE A 213 7.26 20.91 -31.93
C PHE A 213 6.83 21.78 -33.11
N THR A 214 7.56 22.86 -33.37
CA THR A 214 7.28 23.73 -34.51
C THR A 214 8.48 23.79 -35.45
N VAL A 215 8.21 24.04 -36.71
CA VAL A 215 9.22 24.09 -37.77
C VAL A 215 8.98 25.33 -38.59
N ALA A 216 10.02 26.14 -38.78
CA ALA A 216 9.99 27.31 -39.62
C ALA A 216 11.20 27.31 -40.54
N GLY A 217 10.98 27.64 -41.81
CA GLY A 217 12.06 27.74 -42.78
C GLY A 217 11.57 28.40 -44.05
N SER A 218 12.47 29.10 -44.73
CA SER A 218 12.20 29.79 -45.99
C SER A 218 13.44 29.74 -46.87
N VAL A 219 13.21 29.85 -48.17
CA VAL A 219 14.27 30.01 -49.16
C VAL A 219 13.78 30.97 -50.24
N GLY A 220 14.70 31.77 -50.77
CA GLY A 220 14.45 32.68 -51.87
C GLY A 220 15.28 32.32 -53.11
N ASP A 221 15.13 33.14 -54.15
CA ASP A 221 16.04 33.18 -55.31
C ASP A 221 16.30 31.80 -55.96
N LEU A 222 15.22 31.04 -56.14
CA LEU A 222 15.24 29.80 -56.90
C LEU A 222 15.47 30.11 -58.37
N VAL A 223 16.49 29.48 -58.95
CA VAL A 223 16.80 29.55 -60.38
C VAL A 223 16.78 28.15 -60.98
N PRO A 224 16.43 28.00 -62.28
CA PRO A 224 16.34 26.68 -62.91
C PRO A 224 17.63 25.85 -62.74
N GLY A 225 17.48 24.62 -62.28
CA GLY A 225 18.55 23.63 -62.19
C GLY A 225 19.42 23.69 -60.93
N VAL A 226 19.36 24.77 -60.14
CA VAL A 226 20.22 24.96 -58.97
C VAL A 226 19.50 24.54 -57.70
N TRP A 227 20.10 23.60 -56.96
CA TRP A 227 19.66 23.23 -55.62
C TRP A 227 19.96 24.34 -54.61
N ARG A 228 18.96 24.68 -53.80
CA ARG A 228 19.10 25.62 -52.69
C ARG A 228 18.77 24.89 -51.37
N PRO A 229 19.63 24.98 -50.36
CA PRO A 229 19.30 24.47 -49.04
C PRO A 229 18.20 25.32 -48.41
N LEU A 230 17.25 24.65 -47.76
CA LEU A 230 16.26 25.27 -46.90
C LEU A 230 16.88 25.42 -45.52
N SER A 231 17.05 26.63 -44.99
CA SER A 231 17.40 26.80 -43.57
C SER A 231 16.15 26.57 -42.74
N VAL A 232 16.15 25.52 -41.92
CA VAL A 232 14.98 25.06 -41.16
C VAL A 232 15.28 25.10 -39.69
N THR A 233 14.51 25.88 -38.93
CA THR A 233 14.60 25.94 -37.47
C THR A 233 13.50 25.11 -36.86
N VAL A 234 13.89 24.09 -36.11
CA VAL A 234 13.00 23.23 -35.32
C VAL A 234 13.02 23.75 -33.87
N THR A 235 11.84 24.09 -33.33
CA THR A 235 11.70 24.66 -31.99
C THR A 235 10.92 23.72 -31.09
N ASN A 236 11.49 23.43 -29.92
CA ASN A 236 10.89 22.62 -28.87
C ASN A 236 10.22 23.53 -27.83
N PRO A 237 8.88 23.64 -27.82
CA PRO A 237 8.19 24.44 -26.81
C PRO A 237 8.13 23.74 -25.45
N ASN A 238 8.60 22.51 -25.29
CA ASN A 238 8.38 21.69 -24.11
C ASN A 238 9.49 21.87 -23.04
N PRO A 239 9.21 21.57 -21.75
CA PRO A 239 10.17 21.74 -20.65
C PRO A 239 11.19 20.60 -20.51
N VAL A 240 11.22 19.67 -21.45
CA VAL A 240 12.19 18.56 -21.54
C VAL A 240 12.76 18.50 -22.95
N THR A 241 13.97 17.96 -23.09
CA THR A 241 14.58 17.71 -24.40
C THR A 241 13.70 16.75 -25.20
N ILE A 242 13.51 17.00 -26.49
CA ILE A 242 12.76 16.10 -27.38
C ILE A 242 13.69 15.46 -28.41
N ARG A 243 13.29 14.27 -28.85
CA ARG A 243 13.93 13.51 -29.93
C ARG A 243 13.05 13.56 -31.16
N VAL A 244 13.42 14.33 -32.19
CA VAL A 244 12.69 14.37 -33.47
C VAL A 244 13.21 13.24 -34.36
N SER A 245 12.35 12.29 -34.68
CA SER A 245 12.68 11.05 -35.41
C SER A 245 12.16 11.01 -36.84
N ALA A 246 11.34 11.97 -37.24
CA ALA A 246 10.95 12.18 -38.63
C ALA A 246 10.66 13.66 -38.84
N LEU A 247 11.09 14.19 -39.98
CA LEU A 247 10.75 15.54 -40.43
C LEU A 247 10.55 15.51 -41.94
N THR A 248 9.41 16.02 -42.39
CA THR A 248 9.06 16.09 -43.81
C THR A 248 8.54 17.48 -44.15
N VAL A 249 8.92 17.93 -45.34
CA VAL A 249 8.42 19.16 -45.98
C VAL A 249 7.56 18.78 -47.18
N ALA A 250 6.46 19.50 -47.33
CA ALA A 250 5.65 19.51 -48.53
C ALA A 250 5.52 20.95 -49.03
N VAL A 251 5.29 21.09 -50.33
CA VAL A 251 5.13 22.36 -51.02
C VAL A 251 3.69 22.45 -51.51
N ALA A 252 3.07 23.63 -51.40
CA ALA A 252 1.75 23.87 -51.96
C ALA A 252 1.67 23.49 -53.45
N ALA A 253 0.51 23.00 -53.88
CA ALA A 253 0.31 22.50 -55.25
C ALA A 253 0.49 23.59 -56.32
N ASP A 254 0.16 24.84 -55.99
CA ASP A 254 0.38 26.01 -56.83
C ASP A 254 1.00 27.14 -56.00
N SER A 255 1.61 28.05 -56.72
CA SER A 255 2.19 29.27 -56.21
C SER A 255 1.17 30.33 -55.79
N THR A 256 1.66 31.38 -55.15
CA THR A 256 0.95 32.62 -54.86
C THR A 256 1.73 33.79 -55.48
N PRO A 257 1.12 34.59 -56.38
CA PRO A 257 -0.19 34.38 -57.03
C PRO A 257 -0.21 33.09 -57.88
N PRO A 258 -1.37 32.49 -58.21
CA PRO A 258 -1.44 31.19 -58.91
C PRO A 258 -0.86 31.19 -60.33
N GLY A 259 -0.57 30.01 -60.87
CA GLY A 259 -0.14 29.79 -62.26
C GLY A 259 1.20 29.08 -62.46
N CYS A 260 1.92 28.76 -61.38
CA CYS A 260 3.15 27.96 -61.43
C CYS A 260 2.99 26.76 -60.50
N THR A 261 2.65 25.60 -61.07
CA THR A 261 2.40 24.39 -60.28
C THR A 261 3.69 23.76 -59.78
N SER A 262 3.72 23.35 -58.52
CA SER A 262 4.91 22.76 -57.90
C SER A 262 5.25 21.40 -58.48
N ALA A 263 4.25 20.59 -58.85
CA ALA A 263 4.47 19.28 -59.48
C ALA A 263 5.25 19.36 -60.80
N ALA A 264 4.98 20.38 -61.62
CA ALA A 264 5.66 20.57 -62.89
C ALA A 264 7.02 21.27 -62.73
N ASN A 265 7.13 22.20 -61.77
CA ASN A 265 8.25 23.13 -61.74
C ASN A 265 9.23 22.91 -60.59
N LEU A 266 8.85 22.28 -59.49
CA LEU A 266 9.68 22.16 -58.31
C LEU A 266 10.13 20.72 -58.08
N GLU A 267 11.27 20.59 -57.43
CA GLU A 267 11.79 19.34 -56.91
C GLU A 267 12.31 19.57 -55.50
N LEU A 268 12.00 18.63 -54.62
CA LEU A 268 12.21 18.74 -53.18
C LEU A 268 12.96 17.51 -52.67
N ARG A 269 14.00 17.74 -51.86
CA ARG A 269 14.69 16.72 -51.08
C ARG A 269 14.35 16.91 -49.61
N GLN A 270 13.95 15.82 -48.98
CA GLN A 270 13.58 15.80 -47.57
C GLN A 270 14.83 15.98 -46.69
N PRO A 271 14.68 16.54 -45.47
CA PRO A 271 15.77 16.54 -44.51
C PRO A 271 16.08 15.11 -44.06
N SER A 272 17.30 14.87 -43.58
CA SER A 272 17.75 13.51 -43.22
C SER A 272 17.35 13.05 -41.80
N VAL A 273 16.32 13.66 -41.21
CA VAL A 273 15.83 13.27 -39.88
C VAL A 273 15.07 11.94 -39.99
N THR A 274 15.59 10.90 -39.34
CA THR A 274 15.01 9.56 -39.32
C THR A 274 15.13 8.93 -37.92
N THR A 275 14.57 7.73 -37.73
CA THR A 275 14.72 6.98 -36.47
C THR A 275 16.17 6.61 -36.14
N SER A 276 17.04 6.52 -37.15
CA SER A 276 18.48 6.26 -36.99
C SER A 276 19.33 7.53 -36.98
N SER A 277 18.76 8.67 -37.37
CA SER A 277 19.42 9.99 -37.43
C SER A 277 18.50 11.03 -36.79
N VAL A 278 18.45 10.97 -35.47
CA VAL A 278 17.53 11.74 -34.62
C VAL A 278 18.09 13.14 -34.36
N LEU A 279 17.23 14.16 -34.42
CA LEU A 279 17.56 15.52 -34.01
C LEU A 279 17.18 15.73 -32.53
N LEU A 280 18.13 16.11 -31.69
CA LEU A 280 17.90 16.45 -30.29
C LEU A 280 17.66 17.95 -30.14
N VAL A 281 16.49 18.32 -29.64
CA VAL A 281 16.17 19.73 -29.38
C VAL A 281 15.97 19.92 -27.88
N ALA A 282 16.88 20.65 -27.25
CA ALA A 282 16.88 20.89 -25.81
C ALA A 282 15.55 21.49 -25.32
N SER A 283 15.25 21.34 -24.03
CA SER A 283 14.07 21.95 -23.39
C SER A 283 14.00 23.44 -23.69
N ARG A 284 12.86 23.94 -24.20
CA ARG A 284 12.66 25.34 -24.58
C ARG A 284 13.70 25.88 -25.58
N GLY A 285 14.35 24.99 -26.33
CA GLY A 285 15.41 25.32 -27.28
C GLY A 285 14.96 25.24 -28.73
N SER A 286 15.88 25.60 -29.62
CA SER A 286 15.72 25.47 -31.06
C SER A 286 17.02 25.01 -31.71
N VAL A 287 16.91 24.26 -32.80
CA VAL A 287 18.06 23.85 -33.64
C VAL A 287 17.77 24.24 -35.09
N THR A 288 18.75 24.82 -35.77
CA THR A 288 18.65 25.17 -37.19
C THR A 288 19.47 24.18 -38.02
N LEU A 289 18.83 23.48 -38.96
CA LEU A 289 19.48 22.51 -39.84
C LEU A 289 20.26 23.22 -40.98
N PRO A 290 21.39 22.65 -41.45
CA PRO A 290 21.98 21.38 -41.02
C PRO A 290 22.74 21.50 -39.69
N ASP A 291 22.50 20.56 -38.78
CA ASP A 291 23.18 20.48 -37.47
C ASP A 291 23.09 19.04 -36.93
N GLN A 292 23.92 18.69 -35.95
CA GLN A 292 23.90 17.38 -35.28
C GLN A 292 24.02 16.18 -36.23
N GLY A 293 24.73 16.35 -37.36
CA GLY A 293 24.87 15.31 -38.39
C GLY A 293 23.61 15.09 -39.24
N VAL A 294 22.58 15.91 -39.07
CA VAL A 294 21.35 15.91 -39.86
C VAL A 294 21.46 16.97 -40.96
N ALA A 295 21.43 16.54 -42.22
CA ALA A 295 21.26 17.40 -43.39
C ALA A 295 19.86 18.03 -43.44
N THR A 296 19.80 19.28 -43.88
CA THR A 296 18.54 20.01 -44.10
C THR A 296 17.85 19.60 -45.40
N ALA A 297 16.62 20.07 -45.60
CA ALA A 297 15.90 19.93 -46.86
C ALA A 297 16.54 20.78 -47.96
N GLU A 298 16.36 20.39 -49.23
CA GLU A 298 16.76 21.21 -50.37
C GLU A 298 15.59 21.33 -51.35
N ILE A 299 15.50 22.46 -52.03
CA ILE A 299 14.51 22.66 -53.09
C ILE A 299 15.20 23.27 -54.31
N ARG A 300 14.68 22.96 -55.50
CA ARG A 300 15.05 23.64 -56.73
C ARG A 300 13.85 23.91 -57.61
N LEU A 301 13.98 24.94 -58.43
CA LEU A 301 13.23 25.02 -59.67
C LEU A 301 13.87 24.03 -60.67
N ARG A 302 13.08 23.11 -61.21
CA ARG A 302 13.54 22.11 -62.19
C ARG A 302 14.14 22.82 -63.39
N ASN A 303 15.18 22.24 -63.99
CA ASN A 303 15.69 22.70 -65.28
C ASN A 303 14.88 22.03 -66.39
N LEU A 304 14.01 22.79 -67.06
CA LEU A 304 13.18 22.30 -68.17
C LEU A 304 13.56 23.02 -69.47
N PRO A 305 14.52 22.49 -70.26
CA PRO A 305 15.13 23.23 -71.37
C PRO A 305 14.18 23.66 -72.49
N THR A 306 13.02 23.01 -72.61
CA THR A 306 12.01 23.26 -73.64
C THR A 306 10.79 24.03 -73.12
N VAL A 307 10.76 24.42 -71.84
CA VAL A 307 9.62 25.07 -71.19
C VAL A 307 10.04 26.45 -70.70
N ASN A 308 9.31 27.50 -71.09
CA ASN A 308 9.50 28.82 -70.48
C ASN A 308 8.91 28.80 -69.05
N GLN A 309 9.78 28.84 -68.04
CA GLN A 309 9.40 28.86 -66.63
C GLN A 309 9.22 30.27 -66.05
N ASP A 310 9.22 31.33 -66.88
CA ASP A 310 8.95 32.72 -66.45
C ASP A 310 7.59 32.88 -65.76
N VAL A 311 6.64 31.96 -65.99
CA VAL A 311 5.37 31.89 -65.25
C VAL A 311 5.58 31.74 -63.72
N CYS A 312 6.74 31.23 -63.31
CA CYS A 312 7.16 31.07 -61.92
C CYS A 312 7.92 32.27 -61.36
N LYS A 313 8.19 33.30 -62.19
CA LYS A 313 8.91 34.50 -61.76
C LYS A 313 8.10 35.30 -60.75
N ASN A 314 8.75 35.75 -59.67
CA ASN A 314 8.14 36.50 -58.57
C ASN A 314 6.96 35.78 -57.88
N LYS A 315 6.93 34.45 -57.98
CA LYS A 315 5.94 33.60 -57.34
C LYS A 315 6.49 33.03 -56.03
N SER A 316 5.63 32.83 -55.05
CA SER A 316 5.98 32.19 -53.77
C SER A 316 5.22 30.89 -53.59
N PHE A 317 5.79 29.93 -52.87
CA PHE A 317 5.12 28.69 -52.52
C PHE A 317 5.07 28.54 -51.01
N ALA A 318 3.89 28.21 -50.48
CA ALA A 318 3.78 27.86 -49.07
C ALA A 318 4.44 26.50 -48.82
N LEU A 319 5.19 26.42 -47.72
CA LEU A 319 5.80 25.19 -47.23
C LEU A 319 5.03 24.72 -46.01
N THR A 320 4.69 23.43 -45.98
CA THR A 320 4.07 22.78 -44.83
C THR A 320 5.01 21.73 -44.27
N TRP A 321 5.16 21.70 -42.94
CA TRP A 321 6.04 20.79 -42.25
C TRP A 321 5.24 19.80 -41.40
N SER A 322 5.71 18.56 -41.36
CA SER A 322 5.19 17.52 -40.48
C SER A 322 6.34 16.67 -39.94
N GLY A 323 6.10 15.94 -38.85
CA GLY A 323 7.10 15.04 -38.32
C GLY A 323 6.66 14.37 -37.02
N THR A 324 7.56 13.59 -36.44
CA THR A 324 7.33 12.86 -35.19
C THR A 324 8.43 13.15 -34.20
N ALA A 325 8.04 13.33 -32.93
CA ALA A 325 8.97 13.48 -31.83
C ALA A 325 8.52 12.68 -30.59
N SER A 326 9.51 12.26 -29.81
CA SER A 326 9.34 11.64 -28.49
C SER A 326 10.02 12.49 -27.42
N ASN A 327 9.68 12.21 -26.15
CA ASN A 327 10.48 12.62 -25.00
C ASN A 327 11.79 11.79 -24.97
#